data_AF-A0A1F5YR70-F1
#
_entry.id   AF-A0A1F5YR70-F1
#
_cell.length_a   1.000
_cell.length_b   1.000
_cell.length_c   1.000
_cell.angle_alpha   90.00
_cell.angle_beta   90.00
_cell.angle_gamma   90.00
#
_symmetry.space_group_name_H-M   'P 1'
#
loop_
_entity.id
_entity.type
_entity.pdbx_description
1 polymer ?
#
loop_
_entity_poly.entity_id
_entity_poly.type
_entity_poly.pdbx_seq_one_letter_code
_entity_poly.pdbx_strand_id
1 'polypeptide(L)'
;MIERGMSVEADWSGGRVIIDGEIRHLIMPDGPLYYGYYIFPFDTIEHRSEENGALFVLPPRTATRTVSLTNPEAVVTEIPLEGHGWLLMLGDDGRVKAAEFQPGDADRMVKVTLSAGKPAAHCWISADSMLYLFDSTCPPFDPATTERVVADGSPELPELFWLAQHALLNRLPLPAGIAVCTAADAGI
;
A
#
# COMPACT_ATOMS: atom_id res chain seq x y z
N MET A 1 6.76 18.30 -1.76
CA MET A 1 6.36 17.34 -2.81
C MET A 1 7.51 16.36 -3.02
N ILE A 2 7.28 15.04 -3.06
CA ILE A 2 8.32 14.11 -3.53
C ILE A 2 8.15 14.04 -5.04
N GLU A 3 9.09 14.63 -5.77
CA GLU A 3 9.03 14.69 -7.23
C GLU A 3 9.80 13.54 -7.89
N ARG A 4 9.60 13.36 -9.19
CA ARG A 4 10.27 12.31 -9.97
C ARG A 4 11.77 12.56 -9.97
N GLY A 5 12.55 11.54 -9.61
CA GLY A 5 14.02 11.61 -9.57
C GLY A 5 14.60 12.04 -8.22
N MET A 6 13.75 12.24 -7.20
CA MET A 6 14.24 12.50 -5.85
C MET A 6 14.90 11.26 -5.23
N SER A 7 16.08 11.42 -4.62
CA SER A 7 16.74 10.35 -3.87
C SER A 7 16.11 10.20 -2.48
N VAL A 8 15.71 8.99 -2.12
CA VAL A 8 15.19 8.66 -0.79
C VAL A 8 16.20 7.78 -0.08
N GLU A 9 16.75 8.24 1.05
CA GLU A 9 17.62 7.44 1.93
C GLU A 9 16.99 7.35 3.32
N ALA A 10 16.96 6.17 3.93
CA ALA A 10 16.44 6.00 5.29
C ALA A 10 17.59 5.82 6.31
N ASP A 11 17.70 6.74 7.27
CA ASP A 11 18.57 6.61 8.44
C ASP A 11 17.74 6.12 9.65
N TRP A 12 17.76 4.80 9.83
CA TRP A 12 17.04 4.10 10.88
C TRP A 12 17.60 4.32 12.28
N SER A 13 18.87 4.74 12.40
CA SER A 13 19.49 4.98 13.71
C SER A 13 18.98 6.26 14.37
N GLY A 14 18.46 7.19 13.56
CA GLY A 14 17.93 8.48 13.99
C GLY A 14 16.43 8.70 13.73
N GLY A 15 15.73 7.73 13.14
CA GLY A 15 14.32 7.86 12.74
C GLY A 15 14.12 8.95 11.70
N ARG A 16 14.85 8.90 10.58
CA ARG A 16 14.80 9.96 9.55
C ARG A 16 14.74 9.35 8.16
N VAL A 17 14.03 10.02 7.27
CA VAL A 17 14.13 9.79 5.83
C VAL A 17 14.70 11.06 5.22
N ILE A 18 15.70 10.90 4.37
CA ILE A 18 16.32 11.97 3.62
C ILE A 18 15.70 11.93 2.23
N ILE A 19 15.04 13.00 1.85
CA ILE A 19 14.45 13.17 0.51
C ILE A 19 15.20 14.33 -0.14
N ASP A 20 15.99 14.04 -1.17
CA ASP A 20 16.84 15.05 -1.85
C ASP A 20 17.79 15.82 -0.93
N GLY A 21 18.38 15.10 0.03
CA GLY A 21 19.27 15.71 1.02
C GLY A 21 18.53 16.48 2.12
N GLU A 22 17.21 16.64 2.05
CA GLU A 22 16.41 17.20 3.13
C GLU A 22 16.06 16.12 4.16
N ILE A 23 16.53 16.31 5.39
CA ILE A 23 16.21 15.44 6.52
C ILE A 23 14.75 15.67 6.91
N ARG A 24 13.91 14.66 6.70
CA ARG A 24 12.57 14.56 7.27
C ARG A 24 12.64 13.68 8.51
N HIS A 25 12.25 14.23 9.65
CA HIS A 25 12.12 13.45 10.87
C HIS A 25 10.90 12.55 10.76
N LEU A 26 11.13 11.25 10.84
CA LEU A 26 10.05 10.31 11.01
C LEU A 26 9.53 10.47 12.44
N ILE A 27 8.25 10.77 12.58
CA ILE A 27 7.57 10.55 13.85
C ILE A 27 7.42 9.04 13.95
N MET A 28 8.43 8.37 14.53
CA MET A 28 8.30 7.00 14.98
C MET A 28 7.13 6.97 15.96
N PRO A 29 6.03 6.26 15.67
CA PRO A 29 4.95 6.18 16.64
C PRO A 29 5.54 5.59 17.93
N ASP A 30 5.31 6.25 19.07
CA ASP A 30 5.56 5.69 20.39
C ASP A 30 4.55 4.55 20.62
N GLY A 31 4.83 3.39 20.03
CA GLY A 31 3.95 2.24 20.06
C GLY A 31 4.57 1.03 19.35
N PRO A 32 4.10 -0.20 19.64
CA PRO A 32 4.51 -1.38 18.88
C PRO A 32 4.16 -1.19 17.39
N LEU A 33 4.88 -1.90 16.51
CA LEU A 33 4.53 -2.08 15.09
C LEU A 33 3.01 -2.18 14.96
N TYR A 34 2.38 -1.17 14.36
CA TYR A 34 0.95 -1.22 14.09
C TYR A 34 0.78 -2.16 12.89
N TYR A 35 0.21 -3.33 13.15
CA TYR A 35 -0.15 -4.29 12.09
C TYR A 35 1.00 -4.80 11.19
N GLY A 36 2.25 -4.79 11.69
CA GLY A 36 3.38 -5.41 10.98
C GLY A 36 4.10 -4.52 9.96
N TYR A 37 3.85 -3.20 9.97
CA TYR A 37 4.53 -2.20 9.14
C TYR A 37 4.73 -0.88 9.90
N TYR A 38 5.58 0.01 9.37
CA TYR A 38 5.80 1.36 9.92
C TYR A 38 4.98 2.38 9.13
N ILE A 39 4.25 3.26 9.81
CA ILE A 39 3.50 4.38 9.21
C ILE A 39 4.15 5.68 9.65
N PHE A 40 4.55 6.52 8.70
CA PHE A 40 5.07 7.85 8.98
C PHE A 40 4.16 8.90 8.35
N PRO A 41 3.19 9.44 9.12
CA PRO A 41 2.26 10.44 8.60
C PRO A 41 2.97 11.77 8.39
N PHE A 42 2.57 12.50 7.35
CA PHE A 42 2.97 13.88 7.09
C PHE A 42 1.85 14.66 6.41
N ASP A 43 1.76 15.96 6.73
CA ASP A 43 0.96 16.89 5.94
C ASP A 43 1.71 17.19 4.63
N THR A 44 1.03 17.19 3.48
CA THR A 44 1.66 17.56 2.21
C THR A 44 1.91 19.08 2.23
N ILE A 45 3.19 19.46 2.37
CA ILE A 45 3.64 20.80 2.81
C ILE A 45 3.16 22.00 1.96
N GLU A 46 2.56 21.81 0.77
CA GLU A 46 2.30 22.97 -0.11
C GLU A 46 0.85 23.26 -0.49
N HIS A 47 -0.15 22.38 -0.38
CA HIS A 47 -1.51 22.74 -0.81
C HIS A 47 -2.63 22.02 -0.04
N ARG A 48 -3.34 22.79 0.80
CA ARG A 48 -4.69 22.56 1.36
C ARG A 48 -4.80 21.53 2.49
N SER A 49 -5.61 21.87 3.50
CA SER A 49 -6.05 21.00 4.62
C SER A 49 -6.93 19.82 4.17
N GLU A 50 -6.89 19.46 2.89
CA GLU A 50 -7.81 18.53 2.23
C GLU A 50 -7.13 17.19 1.92
N GLU A 51 -5.83 17.04 2.17
CA GLU A 51 -5.09 15.79 1.94
C GLU A 51 -4.08 15.52 3.07
N ASN A 52 -3.82 14.25 3.38
CA ASN A 52 -2.67 13.81 4.17
C ASN A 52 -2.00 12.61 3.49
N GLY A 53 -0.75 12.33 3.84
CA GLY A 53 -0.03 11.16 3.33
C GLY A 53 0.77 10.45 4.40
N ALA A 54 1.16 9.22 4.10
CA ALA A 54 1.99 8.41 4.95
C ALA A 54 3.00 7.59 4.14
N LEU A 55 4.16 7.34 4.74
CA LEU A 55 5.09 6.33 4.24
C LEU A 55 4.85 5.02 4.99
N PHE A 56 4.57 3.96 4.25
CA PHE A 56 4.46 2.59 4.73
C PHE A 56 5.75 1.85 4.44
N VAL A 57 6.25 1.12 5.44
CA VAL A 57 7.41 0.25 5.29
C VAL A 57 7.03 -1.15 5.75
N LEU A 58 6.95 -2.06 4.78
CA LEU A 58 6.64 -3.47 5.02
C LEU A 58 7.96 -4.27 5.09
N PRO A 59 8.24 -4.94 6.23
CA PRO A 59 9.31 -5.94 6.32
C PRO A 59 9.17 -7.03 5.27
N PRO A 60 10.25 -7.72 4.85
CA PRO A 60 10.14 -8.83 3.92
C PRO A 60 9.13 -9.89 4.38
N ARG A 61 8.32 -10.40 3.46
CA ARG A 61 7.33 -11.47 3.68
C ARG A 61 6.27 -11.12 4.71
N THR A 62 5.81 -9.88 4.69
CA THR A 62 4.67 -9.43 5.47
C THR A 62 3.59 -8.89 4.54
N ALA A 63 2.40 -8.66 5.10
CA ALA A 63 1.31 -8.02 4.40
C ALA A 63 0.75 -6.90 5.27
N THR A 64 0.19 -5.87 4.65
CA THR A 64 -0.76 -4.99 5.34
C THR A 64 -2.02 -5.79 5.70
N ARG A 65 -2.85 -5.23 6.58
CA ARG A 65 -4.20 -5.75 6.79
C ARG A 65 -4.98 -5.66 5.48
N THR A 66 -5.89 -6.61 5.30
CA THR A 66 -6.88 -6.51 4.23
C THR A 66 -7.89 -5.45 4.61
N VAL A 67 -8.04 -4.42 3.78
CA VAL A 67 -8.94 -3.29 4.06
C VAL A 67 -9.89 -3.03 2.90
N SER A 68 -11.02 -2.42 3.21
CA SER A 68 -12.03 -1.95 2.27
C SER A 68 -12.31 -0.48 2.54
N LEU A 69 -12.33 0.37 1.51
CA LEU A 69 -12.66 1.78 1.65
C LEU A 69 -14.15 1.96 1.90
N THR A 70 -14.49 2.61 3.01
CA THR A 70 -15.88 2.82 3.44
C THR A 70 -16.38 4.23 3.15
N ASN A 71 -15.50 5.22 3.08
CA ASN A 71 -15.89 6.60 2.77
C ASN A 71 -16.01 6.79 1.24
N PRO A 72 -17.21 7.09 0.70
CA PRO A 72 -17.43 7.31 -0.74
C PRO A 72 -16.67 8.48 -1.34
N GLU A 73 -16.24 9.43 -0.51
CA GLU A 73 -15.46 10.59 -0.93
C GLU A 73 -13.96 10.34 -0.82
N ALA A 74 -13.53 9.27 -0.14
CA ALA A 74 -12.13 8.95 0.01
C ALA A 74 -11.53 8.42 -1.29
N VAL A 75 -10.47 9.10 -1.71
CA VAL A 75 -9.56 8.68 -2.76
C VAL A 75 -8.23 8.40 -2.10
N VAL A 76 -7.76 7.15 -2.16
CA VAL A 76 -6.44 6.75 -1.67
C VAL A 76 -5.54 6.52 -2.87
N THR A 77 -4.42 7.25 -2.91
CA THR A 77 -3.36 7.08 -3.89
C THR A 77 -2.21 6.35 -3.23
N GLU A 78 -1.83 5.18 -3.74
CA GLU A 78 -0.66 4.43 -3.25
C GLU A 78 0.40 4.30 -4.35
N ILE A 79 1.67 4.48 -3.97
CA ILE A 79 2.81 4.51 -4.87
C ILE A 79 3.94 3.67 -4.24
N PRO A 80 4.32 2.52 -4.83
CA PRO A 80 5.52 1.82 -4.42
C PRO A 80 6.75 2.61 -4.85
N LEU A 81 7.60 2.95 -3.89
CA LEU A 81 8.81 3.73 -4.10
C LEU A 81 10.02 2.82 -4.37
N GLU A 82 10.14 1.75 -3.58
CA GLU A 82 11.26 0.80 -3.63
C GLU A 82 10.83 -0.56 -3.08
N GLY A 83 11.49 -1.61 -3.55
CA GLY A 83 11.30 -2.98 -3.08
C GLY A 83 10.57 -3.86 -4.08
N HIS A 84 10.37 -5.12 -3.67
CA HIS A 84 9.60 -6.11 -4.41
C HIS A 84 8.36 -6.47 -3.62
N GLY A 85 7.21 -6.45 -4.26
CA GLY A 85 5.96 -6.83 -3.62
C GLY A 85 4.81 -6.98 -4.58
N TRP A 86 3.63 -7.10 -3.98
CA TRP A 86 2.38 -7.34 -4.66
C TRP A 86 1.28 -6.48 -4.04
N LEU A 87 0.37 -6.02 -4.87
CA LEU A 87 -0.93 -5.54 -4.46
C LEU A 87 -1.97 -6.60 -4.83
N LEU A 88 -2.61 -7.18 -3.81
CA LEU A 88 -3.67 -8.17 -3.98
C LEU A 88 -5.03 -7.50 -3.77
N MET A 89 -5.96 -7.71 -4.70
CA MET A 89 -7.21 -6.96 -4.74
C MET A 89 -8.39 -7.82 -5.16
N LEU A 90 -9.56 -7.50 -4.61
CA LEU A 90 -10.85 -7.96 -5.12
C LEU A 90 -11.46 -6.86 -5.98
N GLY A 91 -11.46 -7.06 -7.30
CA GLY A 91 -12.07 -6.14 -8.26
C GLY A 91 -13.58 -5.97 -8.05
N ASP A 92 -14.14 -4.92 -8.62
CA ASP A 92 -15.59 -4.68 -8.63
C ASP A 92 -16.38 -5.72 -9.43
N ASP A 93 -15.70 -6.43 -10.34
CA ASP A 93 -16.18 -7.60 -11.07
C ASP A 93 -16.16 -8.90 -10.23
N GLY A 94 -15.77 -8.81 -8.95
CA GLY A 94 -15.66 -9.94 -8.03
C GLY A 94 -14.46 -10.85 -8.31
N ARG A 95 -13.55 -10.47 -9.22
CA ARG A 95 -12.35 -11.25 -9.53
C ARG A 95 -11.18 -10.82 -8.65
N VAL A 96 -10.40 -11.81 -8.24
CA VAL A 96 -9.16 -11.56 -7.51
C VAL A 96 -8.04 -11.29 -8.52
N LYS A 97 -7.34 -10.16 -8.33
CA LYS A 97 -6.21 -9.73 -9.15
C LYS A 97 -4.99 -9.53 -8.27
N ALA A 98 -3.81 -9.81 -8.83
CA ALA A 98 -2.54 -9.50 -8.20
C ALA A 98 -1.72 -8.63 -9.16
N ALA A 99 -1.21 -7.51 -8.67
CA ALA A 99 -0.25 -6.67 -9.40
C ALA A 99 1.14 -6.84 -8.77
N GLU A 100 2.13 -7.20 -9.57
CA GLU A 100 3.52 -7.34 -9.12
C GLU A 100 4.28 -6.02 -9.28
N PHE A 101 5.21 -5.76 -8.36
CA PHE A 101 6.05 -4.58 -8.33
C PHE A 101 7.50 -4.96 -8.13
N GLN A 102 8.39 -4.67 -9.09
CA GLN A 102 9.80 -5.01 -8.97
C GLN A 102 10.68 -3.75 -8.85
N PRO A 103 11.83 -3.84 -8.14
CA PRO A 103 12.82 -2.77 -8.13
C PRO A 103 13.27 -2.43 -9.55
N GLY A 104 13.28 -1.15 -9.90
CA GLY A 104 13.66 -0.68 -11.25
C GLY A 104 12.49 -0.45 -12.20
N ASP A 105 11.25 -0.76 -11.79
CA ASP A 105 10.04 -0.27 -12.46
C ASP A 105 9.78 1.24 -12.23
N ALA A 106 10.81 2.04 -11.91
CA ALA A 106 10.69 3.48 -11.61
C ALA A 106 10.07 4.29 -12.77
N ASP A 107 10.18 3.81 -14.00
CA ASP A 107 9.51 4.41 -15.18
C ASP A 107 8.05 3.97 -15.35
N ARG A 108 7.59 3.03 -14.52
CA ARG A 108 6.20 2.59 -14.35
C ARG A 108 5.78 2.88 -12.92
N MET A 109 5.81 4.17 -12.53
CA MET A 109 5.08 4.59 -11.32
C MET A 109 3.66 4.08 -11.44
N VAL A 110 3.41 3.00 -10.75
CA VAL A 110 2.08 2.52 -10.51
C VAL A 110 1.52 3.46 -9.48
N LYS A 111 0.63 4.32 -9.95
CA LYS A 111 -0.28 5.04 -9.08
C LYS A 111 -1.53 4.18 -8.98
N VAL A 112 -1.81 3.64 -7.80
CA VAL A 112 -3.07 2.94 -7.54
C VAL A 112 -4.03 3.94 -6.93
N THR A 113 -5.15 4.20 -7.59
CA THR A 113 -6.21 5.08 -7.08
C THR A 113 -7.40 4.27 -6.61
N LEU A 114 -7.49 4.08 -5.30
CA LEU A 114 -8.58 3.35 -4.65
C LEU A 114 -9.71 4.33 -4.33
N SER A 115 -10.96 3.91 -4.55
CA SER A 115 -12.17 4.66 -4.17
C SER A 115 -13.16 3.72 -3.49
N ALA A 116 -14.16 4.23 -2.77
CA ALA A 116 -15.12 3.35 -2.10
C ALA A 116 -15.80 2.40 -3.09
N GLY A 117 -15.82 1.13 -2.70
CA GLY A 117 -16.34 0.04 -3.54
C GLY A 117 -15.42 -0.41 -4.67
N LYS A 118 -14.24 0.21 -4.86
CA LYS A 118 -13.27 -0.14 -5.92
C LYS A 118 -11.81 0.04 -5.48
N PRO A 119 -11.06 -1.04 -5.21
CA PRO A 119 -11.48 -2.44 -5.10
C PRO A 119 -12.36 -2.66 -3.87
N ALA A 120 -13.12 -3.77 -3.87
CA ALA A 120 -13.94 -4.17 -2.73
C ALA A 120 -13.10 -4.46 -1.48
N ALA A 121 -11.88 -4.97 -1.68
CA ALA A 121 -10.85 -5.06 -0.65
C ALA A 121 -9.45 -5.16 -1.29
N HIS A 122 -8.42 -4.78 -0.55
CA HIS A 122 -7.03 -4.92 -0.97
C HIS A 122 -6.07 -5.11 0.21
N CYS A 123 -4.87 -5.63 -0.07
CA CYS A 123 -3.71 -5.55 0.81
C CYS A 123 -2.41 -5.54 -0.01
N TRP A 124 -1.39 -4.91 0.56
CA TRP A 124 -0.02 -4.98 0.06
C TRP A 124 0.72 -6.14 0.70
N ILE A 125 1.58 -6.79 -0.07
CA ILE A 125 2.38 -7.93 0.36
C ILE A 125 3.82 -7.70 -0.10
N SER A 126 4.75 -7.60 0.84
CA SER A 126 6.17 -7.56 0.51
C SER A 126 6.67 -8.96 0.16
N ALA A 127 7.55 -9.02 -0.83
CA ALA A 127 8.20 -10.27 -1.21
C ALA A 127 9.50 -10.43 -0.39
N ASP A 128 10.65 -10.27 -1.03
CA ASP A 128 11.94 -10.70 -0.48
C ASP A 128 12.77 -9.56 0.11
N SER A 129 12.27 -8.34 -0.02
CA SER A 129 12.92 -7.11 0.42
C SER A 129 11.92 -6.25 1.20
N MET A 130 12.43 -5.21 1.86
CA MET A 130 11.58 -4.16 2.38
C MET A 130 10.81 -3.54 1.22
N LEU A 131 9.50 -3.36 1.40
CA LEU A 131 8.65 -2.64 0.44
C LEU A 131 8.28 -1.28 1.04
N TYR A 132 8.59 -0.22 0.30
CA TYR A 132 8.31 1.16 0.67
C TYR A 132 7.16 1.66 -0.18
N LEU A 133 6.09 2.11 0.46
CA LEU A 133 4.91 2.64 -0.20
C LEU A 133 4.66 4.05 0.32
N PHE A 134 4.41 4.98 -0.58
CA PHE A 134 3.82 6.27 -0.26
C PHE A 134 2.31 6.15 -0.43
N ASP A 135 1.53 6.58 0.55
CA ASP A 135 0.11 6.88 0.37
C ASP A 135 -0.16 8.38 0.40
N SER A 136 -1.28 8.74 -0.20
CA SER A 136 -1.94 10.02 -0.01
C SER A 136 -3.44 9.78 -0.03
N THR A 137 -4.18 10.41 0.87
CA THR A 137 -5.64 10.30 0.94
C THR A 137 -6.31 11.67 0.85
N CYS A 138 -7.44 11.72 0.13
CA CYS A 138 -8.26 12.91 -0.05
C CYS A 138 -9.75 12.52 0.10
N PRO A 139 -10.52 13.05 1.08
CA PRO A 139 -10.07 13.92 2.19
C PRO A 139 -9.03 13.23 3.10
N PRO A 140 -8.41 13.93 4.07
CA PRO A 140 -7.39 13.35 4.93
C PRO A 140 -7.89 12.10 5.64
N PHE A 141 -7.01 11.10 5.77
CA PHE A 141 -7.29 9.81 6.36
C PHE A 141 -7.86 9.94 7.76
N ASP A 142 -9.04 9.36 7.96
CA ASP A 142 -9.66 9.16 9.26
C ASP A 142 -9.95 7.67 9.42
N PRO A 143 -9.27 6.95 10.34
CA PRO A 143 -9.47 5.52 10.51
C PRO A 143 -10.90 5.13 10.91
N ALA A 144 -11.70 6.07 11.43
CA ALA A 144 -13.10 5.81 11.77
C ALA A 144 -14.02 5.80 10.54
N THR A 145 -13.61 6.41 9.43
CA THR A 145 -14.49 6.65 8.28
C THR A 145 -13.90 6.22 6.95
N THR A 146 -12.59 6.33 6.75
CA THR A 146 -11.90 6.06 5.48
C THR A 146 -11.91 4.57 5.12
N GLU A 147 -11.56 3.70 6.05
CA GLU A 147 -11.41 2.27 5.80
C GLU A 147 -12.00 1.37 6.89
N ARG A 148 -12.28 0.12 6.52
CA ARG A 148 -12.61 -0.97 7.42
C ARG A 148 -11.68 -2.15 7.20
N VAL A 149 -11.13 -2.66 8.29
CA VAL A 149 -10.35 -3.91 8.29
C VAL A 149 -11.26 -5.12 8.06
N VAL A 150 -10.91 -5.94 7.08
CA VAL A 150 -11.50 -7.25 6.83
C VAL A 150 -10.67 -8.30 7.55
N ALA A 151 -11.30 -9.07 8.44
CA ALA A 151 -10.59 -10.09 9.21
C ALA A 151 -10.04 -11.20 8.29
N ASP A 152 -8.85 -11.70 8.62
CA ASP A 152 -8.21 -12.77 7.85
C ASP A 152 -9.10 -14.02 7.82
N GLY A 153 -9.33 -14.58 6.63
CA GLY A 153 -10.23 -15.71 6.44
C GLY A 153 -11.72 -15.37 6.55
N SER A 154 -12.10 -14.08 6.58
CA SER A 154 -13.50 -13.67 6.57
C SER A 154 -14.21 -14.21 5.32
N PRO A 155 -15.45 -14.73 5.44
CA PRO A 155 -16.26 -15.17 4.30
C PRO A 155 -16.74 -14.02 3.40
N GLU A 156 -16.47 -12.77 3.79
CA GLU A 156 -16.74 -11.58 2.96
C GLU A 156 -15.90 -11.54 1.68
N LEU A 157 -14.72 -12.17 1.70
CA LEU A 157 -13.86 -12.30 0.53
C LEU A 157 -13.88 -13.74 0.02
N PRO A 158 -13.76 -13.95 -1.30
CA PRO A 158 -13.73 -15.28 -1.86
C PRO A 158 -12.51 -16.05 -1.33
N GLU A 159 -12.66 -17.37 -1.14
CA GLU A 159 -11.58 -18.27 -0.73
C GLU A 159 -10.30 -18.09 -1.56
N LEU A 160 -10.49 -17.83 -2.86
CA LEU A 160 -9.42 -17.56 -3.81
C LEU A 160 -8.53 -16.37 -3.41
N PHE A 161 -9.07 -15.35 -2.76
CA PHE A 161 -8.31 -14.20 -2.25
C PHE A 161 -7.33 -14.64 -1.15
N TRP A 162 -7.83 -15.40 -0.16
CA TRP A 162 -7.02 -15.88 0.96
C TRP A 162 -5.94 -16.85 0.51
N LEU A 163 -6.27 -17.74 -0.44
CA LEU A 163 -5.29 -18.64 -1.06
C LEU A 163 -4.20 -17.88 -1.81
N ALA A 164 -4.56 -16.81 -2.54
CA ALA A 164 -3.59 -15.96 -3.22
C ALA A 164 -2.68 -15.22 -2.23
N GLN A 165 -3.25 -14.62 -1.17
CA GLN A 165 -2.47 -13.96 -0.12
C GLN A 165 -1.47 -14.93 0.53
N HIS A 166 -1.93 -16.14 0.89
CA HIS A 166 -1.06 -17.17 1.45
C HIS A 166 0.04 -17.57 0.48
N ALA A 167 -0.28 -17.77 -0.80
CA ALA A 167 0.68 -18.14 -1.82
C ALA A 167 1.78 -17.08 -1.97
N LEU A 168 1.40 -15.80 -2.04
CA LEU A 168 2.33 -14.68 -2.17
C LEU A 168 3.27 -14.56 -0.96
N LEU A 169 2.74 -14.65 0.27
CA LEU A 169 3.55 -14.63 1.50
C LEU A 169 4.56 -15.79 1.58
N ASN A 170 4.24 -16.93 0.97
CA ASN A 170 5.02 -18.17 1.08
C ASN A 170 5.78 -18.56 -0.20
N ARG A 171 5.82 -17.68 -1.20
CA ARG A 171 6.43 -17.93 -2.53
C ARG A 171 5.91 -19.19 -3.21
N LEU A 172 4.63 -19.48 -3.03
CA LEU A 172 3.96 -20.55 -3.74
C LEU A 172 3.42 -20.00 -5.06
N PRO A 173 3.25 -20.85 -6.09
CA PRO A 173 2.54 -20.46 -7.30
C PRO A 173 1.16 -19.90 -6.96
N LEU A 174 0.78 -18.80 -7.62
CA LEU A 174 -0.56 -18.26 -7.48
C LEU A 174 -1.59 -19.32 -7.92
N PRO A 175 -2.73 -19.44 -7.20
CA PRO A 175 -3.81 -20.31 -7.61
C PRO A 175 -4.29 -20.02 -9.04
N ALA A 176 -4.73 -21.05 -9.75
CA ALA A 176 -5.35 -20.87 -11.06
C ALA A 176 -6.57 -19.93 -10.95
N GLY A 177 -6.71 -19.02 -11.91
CA GLY A 177 -7.80 -18.03 -11.93
C GLY A 177 -7.45 -16.67 -11.31
N ILE A 178 -6.26 -16.51 -10.71
CA ILE A 178 -5.72 -15.19 -10.37
C ILE A 178 -5.13 -14.54 -11.62
N ALA A 179 -5.66 -13.39 -12.01
CA ALA A 179 -5.06 -12.58 -13.05
C ALA A 179 -3.84 -11.83 -12.45
N VAL A 180 -2.65 -12.14 -12.96
CA VAL A 180 -1.48 -11.27 -12.76
C VAL A 180 -1.58 -10.16 -13.78
N CYS A 181 -1.57 -8.93 -13.30
CA CYS A 181 -1.84 -7.75 -14.10
C CYS A 181 -0.80 -6.66 -13.79
N THR A 182 -0.60 -5.71 -14.70
CA THR A 182 0.02 -4.45 -14.26
C THR A 182 -1.00 -3.69 -13.44
N ALA A 183 -0.58 -2.71 -12.65
CA ALA A 183 -1.55 -1.90 -11.94
C ALA A 183 -2.44 -1.06 -12.85
N ALA A 184 -1.95 -0.66 -14.02
CA ALA A 184 -2.78 -0.05 -15.06
C ALA A 184 -3.89 -1.01 -15.55
N ASP A 185 -3.58 -2.30 -15.67
CA ASP A 185 -4.55 -3.35 -16.05
C ASP A 185 -5.52 -3.71 -14.92
N ALA A 186 -5.21 -3.35 -13.67
CA ALA A 186 -6.08 -3.59 -12.55
C ALA A 186 -7.36 -2.73 -12.61
N GLY A 187 -7.36 -1.64 -13.39
CA GLY A 187 -8.47 -0.69 -13.51
C GLY A 187 -8.53 0.32 -12.36
N ILE A 188 -7.35 0.72 -11.86
CA ILE A 188 -7.11 1.45 -10.61
C ILE A 188 -6.08 2.54 -10.87
#